data_AF-A0AA43IIK1-F1
#
_entry.id   AF-A0AA43IIK1-F1
#
_cell.length_a   1.000
_cell.length_b   1.000
_cell.length_c   1.000
_cell.angle_alpha   90.00
_cell.angle_beta   90.00
_cell.angle_gamma   90.00
#
_symmetry.space_group_name_H-M   'P 1'
#
loop_
_entity.id
_entity.type
_entity.pdbx_description
1 polymer ?
#
loop_
_entity_poly.entity_id
_entity_poly.type
_entity_poly.pdbx_seq_one_letter_code
_entity_poly.pdbx_strand_id
1 'polypeptide(L)'
;MKTNSVKLKIMGVLLLFAVLFASCSSDDPAIVVDKSTLTAGITSASALIASTTEGTAAGQFQKGSQAALQTAIDAAQAVADDAASTQSQVTSAAVSLAAAVTVYEGKIIEAIDPTNLVGQWTFDEIATATVGAVVKDYSGNSHDGTIKEGHEYWGGGIPTLANDRYGNANKALHFNEGGNIEIPYSTALNTTTMSISLWAKADVNDPIVNNQYMISMNRWNGYKLNFQDSPKAFYTVKADVDGSPDPAYYDRDNASPLVTQGEWWHIVVTFGGGHMMFYLNGILVKDWDNTPGTAISLSATPVNLVFGQDLPSTGYSLLDTDPNYLNWGGFYIGTLDEVRIYKSVLSAGQVTSIYDLEKP
;
A
#
# COMPACT_ATOMS: atom_id res chain seq x y z
N MET A 1 17.88 8.84 22.53
CA MET A 1 17.66 7.44 22.97
C MET A 1 18.48 6.57 22.02
N LYS A 2 19.45 5.80 22.52
CA LYS A 2 20.38 5.02 21.69
C LYS A 2 19.61 3.91 20.97
N THR A 3 19.48 4.00 19.65
CA THR A 3 18.96 2.94 18.79
C THR A 3 19.99 1.83 18.70
N ASN A 4 19.78 0.76 19.47
CA ASN A 4 20.52 -0.48 19.30
C ASN A 4 20.01 -1.14 18.02
N SER A 5 20.77 -1.03 16.94
CA SER A 5 20.55 -1.79 15.71
C SER A 5 20.82 -3.26 16.01
N VAL A 6 19.74 -4.03 16.22
CA VAL A 6 19.80 -5.48 16.27
C VAL A 6 20.13 -5.95 14.85
N LYS A 7 21.42 -6.14 14.57
CA LYS A 7 21.89 -6.80 13.36
C LYS A 7 21.51 -8.28 13.45
N LEU A 8 20.32 -8.63 12.95
CA LEU A 8 19.93 -10.01 12.74
C LEU A 8 20.84 -10.57 11.63
N LYS A 9 21.83 -11.38 12.02
CA LYS A 9 22.72 -12.08 11.08
C LYS A 9 21.91 -13.21 10.44
N ILE A 10 21.28 -12.93 9.31
CA ILE A 10 20.68 -13.95 8.46
C ILE A 10 21.85 -14.69 7.80
N MET A 11 22.09 -15.91 8.27
CA MET A 11 23.11 -16.80 7.71
C MET A 11 22.52 -17.46 6.47
N GLY A 12 22.76 -16.87 5.29
CA GLY A 12 22.35 -17.46 4.02
C GLY A 12 23.00 -18.85 3.85
N VAL A 13 22.18 -19.90 3.82
CA VAL A 13 22.65 -21.27 3.61
C VAL A 13 22.78 -21.49 2.11
N LEU A 14 24.00 -21.29 1.58
CA LEU A 14 24.35 -21.64 0.20
C LEU A 14 24.64 -23.15 0.12
N LEU A 15 23.74 -23.92 -0.50
CA LEU A 15 23.95 -25.34 -0.80
C LEU A 15 24.81 -25.49 -2.08
N LEU A 16 26.08 -25.88 -1.92
CA LEU A 16 26.98 -26.23 -3.03
C LEU A 16 26.69 -27.67 -3.53
N PHE A 17 26.40 -27.81 -4.82
CA PHE A 17 26.26 -29.10 -5.51
C PHE A 17 27.65 -29.64 -5.95
N ALA A 18 28.02 -30.83 -5.49
CA ALA A 18 29.16 -31.59 -6.03
C ALA A 18 28.66 -32.88 -6.66
N VAL A 19 28.84 -33.03 -7.98
CA VAL A 19 28.45 -34.23 -8.76
C VAL A 19 29.65 -35.16 -8.83
N LEU A 20 29.55 -36.34 -8.23
CA LEU A 20 30.53 -37.43 -8.39
C LEU A 20 29.99 -38.44 -9.41
N PHE A 21 30.72 -38.61 -10.52
CA PHE A 21 30.51 -39.73 -11.45
C PHE A 21 31.24 -40.96 -10.91
N ALA A 22 30.50 -42.05 -10.67
CA ALA A 22 31.08 -43.36 -10.38
C ALA A 22 30.77 -44.35 -11.52
N SER A 23 31.84 -44.99 -12.00
CA SER A 23 31.92 -45.98 -13.06
C SER A 23 31.28 -47.32 -12.64
N CYS A 24 30.52 -47.95 -13.55
CA CYS A 24 29.81 -49.22 -13.31
C CYS A 24 30.74 -50.44 -13.17
N SER A 25 30.48 -51.29 -12.17
CA SER A 25 30.88 -52.71 -12.15
C SER A 25 29.75 -53.58 -11.61
N SER A 26 29.67 -54.81 -12.10
CA SER A 26 28.51 -55.72 -12.20
C SER A 26 27.97 -56.36 -10.91
N ASP A 27 28.04 -55.70 -9.76
CA ASP A 27 27.26 -56.06 -8.58
C ASP A 27 26.24 -54.94 -8.40
N ASP A 28 24.96 -55.16 -8.73
CA ASP A 28 23.94 -54.10 -8.66
C ASP A 28 23.75 -53.71 -7.18
N PRO A 29 24.35 -52.60 -6.71
CA PRO A 29 24.15 -52.17 -5.34
C PRO A 29 22.70 -51.72 -5.29
N ALA A 30 21.92 -52.18 -4.31
CA ALA A 30 20.60 -51.61 -4.08
C ALA A 30 20.73 -50.08 -4.11
N ILE A 31 20.06 -49.40 -5.06
CA ILE A 31 20.19 -47.96 -5.22
C ILE A 31 19.70 -47.32 -3.92
N VAL A 32 20.64 -46.93 -3.05
CA VAL A 32 20.34 -46.27 -1.79
C VAL A 32 19.99 -44.83 -2.12
N VAL A 33 18.75 -44.46 -1.83
CA VAL A 33 18.27 -43.09 -2.00
C VAL A 33 18.86 -42.21 -0.90
N ASP A 34 19.61 -41.17 -1.30
CA ASP A 34 20.19 -40.20 -0.38
C ASP A 34 19.17 -39.10 -0.04
N LYS A 35 18.79 -39.03 1.25
CA LYS A 35 17.82 -38.08 1.82
C LYS A 35 18.47 -37.00 2.69
N SER A 36 19.80 -36.95 2.74
CA SER A 36 20.55 -36.08 3.66
C SER A 36 20.21 -34.59 3.47
N THR A 37 20.21 -34.10 2.22
CA THR A 37 19.87 -32.71 1.89
C THR A 37 18.44 -32.35 2.27
N LEU A 38 17.47 -33.22 1.96
CA LEU A 38 16.06 -32.99 2.27
C LEU A 38 15.84 -32.90 3.80
N THR A 39 16.42 -33.84 4.55
CA THR A 39 16.31 -33.89 6.02
C THR A 39 16.97 -32.68 6.69
N ALA A 40 18.13 -32.24 6.18
CA ALA A 40 18.80 -31.03 6.65
C ALA A 40 17.97 -29.77 6.35
N GLY A 41 17.33 -29.71 5.18
CA GLY A 41 16.39 -28.64 4.81
C GLY A 41 15.18 -28.57 5.73
N ILE A 42 14.53 -29.71 6.00
CA ILE A 42 13.39 -29.80 6.92
C ILE A 42 13.77 -29.30 8.33
N THR A 43 14.93 -29.74 8.83
CA THR A 43 15.43 -29.32 10.14
C THR A 43 15.63 -27.80 10.19
N SER A 44 16.26 -27.24 9.16
CA SER A 44 16.55 -25.80 9.08
C SER A 44 15.27 -24.97 8.97
N ALA A 45 14.31 -25.38 8.14
CA ALA A 45 13.03 -24.70 7.97
C ALA A 45 12.17 -24.77 9.25
N SER A 46 12.18 -25.91 9.95
CA SER A 46 11.48 -26.06 11.24
C SER A 46 12.08 -25.15 12.32
N ALA A 47 13.41 -25.05 12.37
CA ALA A 47 14.10 -24.13 13.28
C ALA A 47 13.83 -22.66 12.95
N LEU A 48 13.69 -22.33 11.66
CA LEU A 48 13.32 -20.99 11.21
C LEU A 48 11.94 -20.58 11.71
N ILE A 49 10.91 -21.43 11.55
CA ILE A 49 9.56 -21.15 12.12
C ILE A 49 9.65 -21.00 13.64
N ALA A 50 10.33 -21.93 14.33
CA ALA A 50 10.40 -21.92 15.79
C ALA A 50 11.13 -20.69 16.39
N SER A 51 12.02 -20.06 15.61
CA SER A 51 12.80 -18.89 16.03
C SER A 51 12.21 -17.55 15.58
N THR A 52 11.10 -17.58 14.85
CA THR A 52 10.45 -16.39 14.29
C THR A 52 9.02 -16.27 14.78
N THR A 53 8.42 -15.09 14.61
CA THR A 53 7.05 -14.84 15.07
C THR A 53 6.32 -14.02 14.03
N GLU A 54 5.06 -14.35 13.80
CA GLU A 54 4.17 -13.55 12.97
C GLU A 54 3.61 -12.35 13.73
N GLY A 55 3.35 -11.26 13.02
CA GLY A 55 2.68 -10.10 13.60
C GLY A 55 2.71 -8.89 12.66
N THR A 56 2.63 -7.69 13.22
CA THR A 56 2.55 -6.43 12.46
C THR A 56 3.78 -5.56 12.61
N ALA A 57 4.68 -5.87 13.55
CA ALA A 57 5.85 -5.06 13.82
C ALA A 57 7.03 -5.42 12.91
N ALA A 58 7.92 -4.45 12.69
CA ALA A 58 9.14 -4.68 11.94
C ALA A 58 9.97 -5.83 12.52
N GLY A 59 10.50 -6.69 11.66
CA GLY A 59 11.23 -7.90 12.03
C GLY A 59 10.35 -9.11 12.36
N GLN A 60 9.03 -8.94 12.45
CA GLN A 60 8.08 -10.05 12.47
C GLN A 60 7.76 -10.50 11.04
N PHE A 61 7.16 -11.67 10.89
CA PHE A 61 6.73 -12.20 9.61
C PHE A 61 5.24 -11.93 9.37
N GLN A 62 4.85 -11.76 8.11
CA GLN A 62 3.44 -11.60 7.74
C GLN A 62 2.60 -12.78 8.23
N LYS A 63 1.41 -12.49 8.74
CA LYS A 63 0.50 -13.52 9.26
C LYS A 63 0.14 -14.57 8.19
N GLY A 64 0.15 -15.85 8.57
CA GLY A 64 -0.09 -16.99 7.68
C GLY A 64 1.14 -17.49 6.90
N SER A 65 2.26 -16.76 6.93
CA SER A 65 3.50 -17.19 6.26
C SER A 65 4.11 -18.44 6.92
N GLN A 66 4.03 -18.58 8.25
CA GLN A 66 4.49 -19.76 8.98
C GLN A 66 3.66 -20.97 8.63
N ALA A 67 2.34 -20.84 8.51
CA ALA A 67 1.46 -21.94 8.09
C ALA A 67 1.78 -22.42 6.66
N ALA A 68 2.08 -21.49 5.75
CA ALA A 68 2.50 -21.83 4.39
C ALA A 68 3.84 -22.58 4.36
N LEU A 69 4.83 -22.11 5.13
CA LEU A 69 6.12 -22.81 5.24
C LEU A 69 5.95 -24.19 5.94
N GLN A 70 5.12 -24.28 6.98
CA GLN A 70 4.82 -25.54 7.65
C GLN A 70 4.21 -26.57 6.69
N THR A 71 3.30 -26.14 5.81
CA THR A 71 2.73 -27.01 4.77
C THR A 71 3.82 -27.58 3.84
N ALA A 72 4.80 -26.76 3.47
CA ALA A 72 5.93 -27.20 2.65
C ALA A 72 6.87 -28.15 3.41
N ILE A 73 7.08 -27.90 4.72
CA ILE A 73 7.83 -28.80 5.61
C ILE A 73 7.14 -30.17 5.70
N ASP A 74 5.82 -30.19 5.91
CA ASP A 74 5.05 -31.43 6.03
C ASP A 74 5.09 -32.24 4.73
N ALA A 75 4.99 -31.58 3.58
CA ALA A 75 5.13 -32.23 2.27
C ALA A 75 6.54 -32.80 2.04
N ALA A 76 7.58 -32.07 2.45
CA ALA A 76 8.96 -32.53 2.40
C ALA A 76 9.19 -33.72 3.33
N GLN A 77 8.61 -33.68 4.55
CA GLN A 77 8.70 -34.75 5.53
C GLN A 77 8.04 -36.03 5.04
N ALA A 78 6.90 -35.95 4.35
CA ALA A 78 6.25 -37.13 3.75
C ALA A 78 7.16 -37.87 2.75
N VAL A 79 7.92 -37.13 1.91
CA VAL A 79 8.91 -37.72 0.99
C VAL A 79 10.14 -38.26 1.74
N ALA A 80 10.54 -37.60 2.83
CA ALA A 80 11.63 -38.07 3.66
C ALA A 80 11.30 -39.39 4.38
N ASP A 81 10.05 -39.57 4.83
CA ASP A 81 9.60 -40.75 5.57
C ASP A 81 9.23 -41.93 4.67
N ASP A 82 8.84 -41.68 3.43
CA ASP A 82 8.47 -42.75 2.49
C ASP A 82 9.70 -43.55 2.00
N ALA A 83 9.80 -44.80 2.44
CA ALA A 83 10.87 -45.72 2.03
C ALA A 83 10.88 -46.02 0.52
N ALA A 84 9.77 -45.81 -0.19
CA ALA A 84 9.67 -46.03 -1.64
C ALA A 84 10.03 -44.79 -2.47
N SER A 85 10.29 -43.64 -1.83
CA SER A 85 10.63 -42.41 -2.54
C SER A 85 11.91 -42.56 -3.33
N THR A 86 11.84 -42.21 -4.61
CA THR A 86 12.98 -42.21 -5.55
C THR A 86 13.90 -41.01 -5.31
N GLN A 87 15.15 -41.12 -5.79
CA GLN A 87 16.09 -39.98 -5.71
C GLN A 87 15.56 -38.72 -6.39
N SER A 88 14.82 -38.87 -7.50
CA SER A 88 14.20 -37.74 -8.18
C SER A 88 13.15 -37.06 -7.31
N GLN A 89 12.29 -37.80 -6.62
CA GLN A 89 11.28 -37.25 -5.71
C GLN A 89 11.93 -36.50 -4.54
N VAL A 90 12.99 -37.07 -3.95
CA VAL A 90 13.75 -36.44 -2.86
C VAL A 90 14.38 -35.12 -3.31
N THR A 91 15.03 -35.11 -4.48
CA THR A 91 15.64 -33.89 -5.05
C THR A 91 14.58 -32.83 -5.34
N SER A 92 13.45 -33.21 -5.93
CA SER A 92 12.33 -32.28 -6.21
C SER A 92 11.72 -31.71 -4.94
N ALA A 93 11.56 -32.52 -3.89
CA ALA A 93 11.07 -32.06 -2.59
C ALA A 93 12.04 -31.07 -1.94
N ALA A 94 13.35 -31.33 -2.03
CA ALA A 94 14.37 -30.42 -1.49
C ALA A 94 14.36 -29.06 -2.20
N VAL A 95 14.23 -29.03 -3.53
CA VAL A 95 14.10 -27.78 -4.30
C VAL A 95 12.81 -27.03 -3.92
N SER A 96 11.69 -27.75 -3.78
CA SER A 96 10.41 -27.13 -3.43
C SER A 96 10.43 -26.52 -2.03
N LEU A 97 11.02 -27.23 -1.05
CA LEU A 97 11.20 -26.71 0.31
C LEU A 97 12.12 -25.48 0.32
N ALA A 98 13.24 -25.50 -0.41
CA ALA A 98 14.15 -24.37 -0.51
C ALA A 98 13.45 -23.14 -1.10
N ALA A 99 12.63 -23.31 -2.14
CA ALA A 99 11.81 -22.22 -2.70
C ALA A 99 10.80 -21.67 -1.68
N ALA A 100 10.14 -22.55 -0.91
CA ALA A 100 9.22 -22.14 0.15
C ALA A 100 9.91 -21.35 1.28
N VAL A 101 11.14 -21.74 1.66
CA VAL A 101 11.96 -20.99 2.62
C VAL A 101 12.27 -19.59 2.09
N THR A 102 12.71 -19.46 0.83
CA THR A 102 12.95 -18.13 0.21
C THR A 102 11.70 -17.27 0.19
N VAL A 103 10.54 -17.85 -0.13
CA VAL A 103 9.26 -17.13 -0.09
C VAL A 103 8.97 -16.67 1.33
N TYR A 104 9.14 -17.53 2.34
CA TYR A 104 8.94 -17.21 3.75
C TYR A 104 9.87 -16.08 4.23
N GLU A 105 11.16 -16.15 3.93
CA GLU A 105 12.14 -15.12 4.27
C GLU A 105 11.77 -13.75 3.68
N GLY A 106 11.20 -13.73 2.47
CA GLY A 106 10.65 -12.53 1.84
C GLY A 106 9.36 -12.00 2.48
N LYS A 107 8.79 -12.69 3.49
CA LYS A 107 7.62 -12.25 4.26
C LYS A 107 7.98 -11.48 5.53
N ILE A 108 9.26 -11.21 5.77
CA ILE A 108 9.65 -10.32 6.86
C ILE A 108 9.07 -8.91 6.65
N ILE A 109 8.53 -8.33 7.72
CA ILE A 109 8.02 -6.97 7.71
C ILE A 109 9.19 -6.02 7.92
N GLU A 110 9.47 -5.20 6.91
CA GLU A 110 10.47 -4.15 7.02
C GLU A 110 9.91 -2.95 7.75
N ALA A 111 10.73 -2.32 8.59
CA ALA A 111 10.35 -1.05 9.21
C ALA A 111 10.12 0.00 8.12
N ILE A 112 9.03 0.75 8.23
CA ILE A 112 8.89 2.00 7.47
C ILE A 112 9.84 3.00 8.13
N ASP A 113 10.82 3.51 7.38
CA ASP A 113 11.68 4.58 7.86
C ASP A 113 10.79 5.79 8.26
N PRO A 114 10.83 6.26 9.52
CA PRO A 114 10.00 7.39 9.94
C PRO A 114 10.23 8.65 9.11
N THR A 115 11.43 8.83 8.54
CA THR A 115 11.74 9.97 7.67
C THR A 115 11.03 9.90 6.31
N ASN A 116 10.45 8.75 5.99
CA ASN A 116 9.64 8.52 4.80
C ASN A 116 8.23 9.13 4.91
N LEU A 117 7.71 9.26 6.14
CA LEU A 117 6.39 9.82 6.38
C LEU A 117 6.43 11.33 6.10
N VAL A 118 5.58 11.78 5.18
CA VAL A 118 5.45 13.17 4.75
C VAL A 118 4.36 13.88 5.56
N GLY A 119 3.23 13.22 5.75
CA GLY A 119 2.10 13.75 6.49
C GLY A 119 1.21 12.63 7.00
N GLN A 120 0.57 12.85 8.15
CA GLN A 120 -0.39 11.94 8.77
C GLN A 120 -1.53 12.74 9.41
N TRP A 121 -2.77 12.50 9.00
CA TRP A 121 -3.95 13.15 9.55
C TRP A 121 -4.93 12.10 10.06
N THR A 122 -5.11 12.07 11.39
CA THR A 122 -5.97 11.09 12.08
C THR A 122 -7.40 11.58 12.26
N PHE A 123 -7.63 12.89 12.22
CA PHE A 123 -8.91 13.56 12.53
C PHE A 123 -9.42 13.40 13.98
N ASP A 124 -8.82 12.52 14.77
CA ASP A 124 -9.10 12.29 16.20
C ASP A 124 -9.12 13.53 17.10
N GLU A 125 -8.40 14.58 16.73
CA GLU A 125 -8.22 15.80 17.52
C GLU A 125 -9.37 16.80 17.38
N ILE A 126 -10.23 16.61 16.38
CA ILE A 126 -11.24 17.61 16.01
C ILE A 126 -12.44 17.48 16.95
N ALA A 127 -12.55 18.42 17.90
CA ALA A 127 -13.68 18.48 18.81
C ALA A 127 -14.94 19.11 18.18
N THR A 128 -14.76 20.02 17.23
CA THR A 128 -15.85 20.69 16.52
C THR A 128 -15.37 21.01 15.10
N ALA A 129 -16.09 20.49 14.10
CA ALA A 129 -15.78 20.77 12.71
C ALA A 129 -16.43 22.09 12.28
N THR A 130 -15.61 23.13 12.10
CA THR A 130 -16.02 24.45 11.62
C THR A 130 -15.00 24.97 10.61
N VAL A 131 -15.40 25.86 9.70
CA VAL A 131 -14.47 26.55 8.81
C VAL A 131 -13.34 27.20 9.61
N GLY A 132 -12.11 26.99 9.18
CA GLY A 132 -10.91 27.50 9.87
C GLY A 132 -10.39 26.60 10.99
N ALA A 133 -11.10 25.52 11.36
CA ALA A 133 -10.55 24.54 12.29
C ALA A 133 -9.30 23.88 11.71
N VAL A 134 -8.26 23.76 12.54
CA VAL A 134 -7.00 23.14 12.18
C VAL A 134 -7.18 21.63 12.20
N VAL A 135 -6.69 20.98 11.15
CA VAL A 135 -6.57 19.52 11.06
C VAL A 135 -5.10 19.17 11.16
N LYS A 136 -4.71 18.54 12.25
CA LYS A 136 -3.31 18.44 12.64
C LYS A 136 -2.57 17.36 11.85
N ASP A 137 -1.36 17.68 11.43
CA ASP A 137 -0.38 16.71 10.94
C ASP A 137 0.39 16.08 12.11
N TYR A 138 0.16 14.78 12.31
CA TYR A 138 0.79 13.96 13.33
C TYR A 138 2.15 13.37 12.90
N SER A 139 2.59 13.59 11.67
CA SER A 139 3.91 13.12 11.21
C SER A 139 5.08 13.85 11.88
N GLY A 140 4.82 15.03 12.45
CA GLY A 140 5.85 15.93 12.99
C GLY A 140 6.43 16.90 11.94
N ASN A 141 5.94 16.88 10.69
CA ASN A 141 6.41 17.76 9.62
C ASN A 141 5.61 19.07 9.51
N SER A 142 4.60 19.27 10.36
CA SER A 142 3.79 20.51 10.44
C SER A 142 3.02 20.84 9.15
N HIS A 143 2.59 19.82 8.40
CA HIS A 143 1.68 19.97 7.26
C HIS A 143 0.21 20.04 7.72
N ASP A 144 -0.09 20.91 8.68
CA ASP A 144 -1.44 21.09 9.21
C ASP A 144 -2.40 21.56 8.09
N GLY A 145 -3.58 20.94 8.04
CA GLY A 145 -4.68 21.33 7.18
C GLY A 145 -5.63 22.31 7.85
N THR A 146 -6.54 22.88 7.06
CA THR A 146 -7.62 23.73 7.55
C THR A 146 -8.93 23.33 6.92
N ILE A 147 -9.98 23.18 7.71
CA ILE A 147 -11.34 22.94 7.21
C ILE A 147 -11.82 24.17 6.41
N LYS A 148 -12.34 23.94 5.22
CA LYS A 148 -12.91 24.95 4.31
C LYS A 148 -14.33 24.59 3.90
N GLU A 149 -15.07 25.65 3.60
CA GLU A 149 -16.37 25.57 2.94
C GLU A 149 -16.17 25.22 1.47
N GLY A 150 -17.06 24.37 0.95
CA GLY A 150 -17.10 24.02 -0.46
C GLY A 150 -17.53 25.17 -1.35
N HIS A 151 -17.40 24.98 -2.67
CA HIS A 151 -17.91 25.95 -3.62
C HIS A 151 -19.46 25.98 -3.59
N GLU A 152 -20.06 27.17 -3.64
CA GLU A 152 -21.52 27.37 -3.52
C GLU A 152 -22.34 26.57 -4.54
N TYR A 153 -21.80 26.38 -5.75
CA TYR A 153 -22.44 25.58 -6.82
C TYR A 153 -22.65 24.11 -6.42
N TRP A 154 -21.84 23.58 -5.50
CA TRP A 154 -21.97 22.22 -4.96
C TRP A 154 -22.75 22.16 -3.65
N GLY A 155 -23.22 23.30 -3.14
CA GLY A 155 -23.98 23.41 -1.89
C GLY A 155 -23.25 24.16 -0.78
N GLY A 156 -21.94 24.37 -0.88
CA GLY A 156 -21.17 25.09 0.14
C GLY A 156 -21.04 24.31 1.46
N GLY A 157 -20.86 22.99 1.37
CA GLY A 157 -20.77 22.12 2.54
C GLY A 157 -19.51 22.37 3.37
N ILE A 158 -19.51 21.83 4.58
CA ILE A 158 -18.31 21.73 5.43
C ILE A 158 -18.15 20.25 5.86
N PRO A 159 -16.91 19.74 6.02
CA PRO A 159 -16.68 18.46 6.66
C PRO A 159 -17.36 18.40 8.03
N THR A 160 -17.96 17.25 8.36
CA THR A 160 -18.64 17.02 9.63
C THR A 160 -18.03 15.84 10.40
N LEU A 161 -18.17 15.84 11.72
CA LEU A 161 -17.66 14.75 12.55
C LEU A 161 -18.45 13.46 12.30
N ALA A 162 -17.74 12.35 12.18
CA ALA A 162 -18.31 11.03 11.94
C ALA A 162 -17.68 9.98 12.87
N ASN A 163 -18.29 8.80 12.91
CA ASN A 163 -17.70 7.66 13.58
C ASN A 163 -16.53 7.11 12.76
N ASP A 164 -15.46 6.71 13.43
CA ASP A 164 -14.39 5.95 12.79
C ASP A 164 -14.83 4.52 12.41
N ARG A 165 -13.87 3.75 11.89
CA ARG A 165 -14.03 2.34 11.52
C ARG A 165 -14.28 1.39 12.69
N TYR A 166 -13.99 1.79 13.91
CA TYR A 166 -14.29 1.04 15.13
C TYR A 166 -15.65 1.41 15.75
N GLY A 167 -16.32 2.43 15.20
CA GLY A 167 -17.57 2.97 15.72
C GLY A 167 -17.39 4.00 16.83
N ASN A 168 -16.16 4.47 17.10
CA ASN A 168 -15.93 5.55 18.05
C ASN A 168 -16.44 6.86 17.46
N ALA A 169 -17.24 7.59 18.22
CA ALA A 169 -17.82 8.85 17.78
C ALA A 169 -16.76 9.95 17.60
N ASN A 170 -16.92 10.76 16.55
CA ASN A 170 -16.11 11.95 16.27
C ASN A 170 -14.61 11.65 16.11
N LYS A 171 -14.30 10.54 15.43
CA LYS A 171 -12.94 10.07 15.13
C LYS A 171 -12.67 9.93 13.63
N ALA A 172 -13.55 10.49 12.82
CA ALA A 172 -13.39 10.59 11.38
C ALA A 172 -14.12 11.85 10.88
N LEU A 173 -13.91 12.20 9.61
CA LEU A 173 -14.63 13.30 8.96
C LEU A 173 -15.43 12.80 7.77
N HIS A 174 -16.70 13.21 7.73
CA HIS A 174 -17.58 13.04 6.58
C HIS A 174 -17.55 14.30 5.71
N PHE A 175 -17.43 14.10 4.40
CA PHE A 175 -17.32 15.12 3.37
C PHE A 175 -18.56 15.05 2.48
N ASN A 176 -19.12 16.21 2.14
CA ASN A 176 -20.21 16.35 1.16
C ASN A 176 -20.28 17.81 0.70
N GLU A 177 -21.02 18.06 -0.39
CA GLU A 177 -21.33 19.41 -0.91
C GLU A 177 -20.09 20.31 -1.12
N GLY A 178 -18.95 19.70 -1.46
CA GLY A 178 -17.68 20.37 -1.66
C GLY A 178 -16.89 20.74 -0.40
N GLY A 179 -17.41 20.45 0.79
CA GLY A 179 -16.68 20.67 2.04
C GLY A 179 -15.36 19.90 2.03
N ASN A 180 -14.27 20.55 2.46
CA ASN A 180 -12.92 20.03 2.23
C ASN A 180 -11.92 20.46 3.31
N ILE A 181 -10.72 19.87 3.26
CA ILE A 181 -9.56 20.29 4.04
C ILE A 181 -8.47 20.72 3.07
N GLU A 182 -7.95 21.93 3.24
CA GLU A 182 -6.80 22.41 2.47
C GLU A 182 -5.53 22.41 3.32
N ILE A 183 -4.49 21.75 2.81
CA ILE A 183 -3.16 21.71 3.39
C ILE A 183 -2.26 22.60 2.53
N PRO A 184 -1.61 23.64 3.11
CA PRO A 184 -0.73 24.53 2.35
C PRO A 184 0.32 23.77 1.54
N TYR A 185 0.53 24.20 0.30
CA TYR A 185 1.55 23.59 -0.55
C TYR A 185 2.91 23.56 0.14
N SER A 186 3.57 22.41 0.04
CA SER A 186 4.95 22.18 0.44
C SER A 186 5.60 21.29 -0.61
N THR A 187 6.86 21.53 -0.95
CA THR A 187 7.62 20.63 -1.83
C THR A 187 7.75 19.23 -1.25
N ALA A 188 7.65 19.08 0.08
CA ALA A 188 7.62 17.78 0.73
C ALA A 188 6.33 17.00 0.45
N LEU A 189 5.19 17.67 0.22
CA LEU A 189 3.91 17.05 -0.17
C LEU A 189 3.83 16.74 -1.68
N ASN A 190 4.68 17.39 -2.48
CA ASN A 190 4.82 17.15 -3.92
C ASN A 190 6.03 16.25 -4.18
N THR A 191 5.97 15.03 -3.68
CA THR A 191 7.05 14.05 -3.81
C THR A 191 7.14 13.51 -5.23
N THR A 192 8.34 13.07 -5.64
CA THR A 192 8.60 12.52 -6.97
C THR A 192 8.18 11.05 -7.12
N THR A 193 8.22 10.30 -6.03
CA THR A 193 7.58 8.99 -5.84
C THR A 193 6.75 9.04 -4.58
N MET A 194 5.72 8.20 -4.46
CA MET A 194 4.86 8.25 -3.29
C MET A 194 4.13 6.96 -2.96
N SER A 195 3.66 6.89 -1.72
CA SER A 195 2.55 6.05 -1.32
C SER A 195 1.52 6.88 -0.58
N ILE A 196 0.25 6.71 -0.92
CA ILE A 196 -0.88 7.32 -0.21
C ILE A 196 -1.65 6.18 0.43
N SER A 197 -1.86 6.25 1.74
CA SER A 197 -2.66 5.29 2.52
C SER A 197 -3.78 6.03 3.21
N LEU A 198 -5.01 5.54 3.13
CA LEU A 198 -6.15 6.11 3.84
C LEU A 198 -7.21 5.06 4.11
N TRP A 199 -8.08 5.33 5.08
CA TRP A 199 -9.36 4.65 5.21
C TRP A 199 -10.46 5.51 4.60
N ALA A 200 -11.31 4.89 3.79
CA ALA A 200 -12.43 5.56 3.13
C ALA A 200 -13.71 4.72 3.23
N LYS A 201 -14.84 5.40 3.40
CA LYS A 201 -16.18 4.83 3.33
C LYS A 201 -17.05 5.76 2.50
N ALA A 202 -17.23 5.42 1.22
CA ALA A 202 -18.11 6.19 0.34
C ALA A 202 -19.56 6.01 0.76
N ASP A 203 -20.36 7.08 0.68
CA ASP A 203 -21.79 6.98 0.93
C ASP A 203 -22.47 6.15 -0.18
N VAL A 204 -23.57 5.50 0.18
CA VAL A 204 -24.39 4.76 -0.80
C VAL A 204 -25.15 5.76 -1.66
N ASN A 205 -24.90 5.73 -2.97
CA ASN A 205 -25.53 6.60 -3.96
C ASN A 205 -26.11 5.74 -5.10
N ASP A 206 -27.31 6.09 -5.56
CA ASP A 206 -27.96 5.45 -6.71
C ASP A 206 -28.48 6.54 -7.66
N PRO A 207 -27.86 6.75 -8.84
CA PRO A 207 -26.70 6.03 -9.37
C PRO A 207 -25.40 6.35 -8.61
N ILE A 208 -24.40 5.46 -8.72
CA ILE A 208 -23.05 5.71 -8.21
C ILE A 208 -22.46 6.94 -8.91
N VAL A 209 -21.92 7.86 -8.11
CA VAL A 209 -21.39 9.15 -8.57
C VAL A 209 -19.92 9.01 -8.96
N ASN A 210 -19.53 9.58 -10.11
CA ASN A 210 -18.14 9.64 -10.57
C ASN A 210 -17.38 10.80 -9.90
N ASN A 211 -16.06 10.90 -10.10
CA ASN A 211 -15.24 12.03 -9.65
C ASN A 211 -15.33 12.28 -8.14
N GLN A 212 -15.24 11.20 -7.36
CA GLN A 212 -15.34 11.21 -5.90
C GLN A 212 -13.95 11.41 -5.28
N TYR A 213 -13.47 12.66 -5.22
CA TYR A 213 -12.08 13.01 -4.91
C TYR A 213 -11.75 12.98 -3.42
N MET A 214 -11.11 11.90 -2.97
CA MET A 214 -10.68 11.76 -1.57
C MET A 214 -9.48 12.65 -1.26
N ILE A 215 -8.49 12.67 -2.16
CA ILE A 215 -7.26 13.45 -2.02
C ILE A 215 -6.77 13.91 -3.39
N SER A 216 -6.36 15.18 -3.50
CA SER A 216 -5.76 15.71 -4.72
C SER A 216 -4.80 16.86 -4.46
N MET A 217 -3.71 16.89 -5.21
CA MET A 217 -2.90 18.09 -5.40
C MET A 217 -2.95 18.44 -6.89
N ASN A 218 -3.70 19.49 -7.22
CA ASN A 218 -3.85 20.00 -8.58
C ASN A 218 -4.44 19.01 -9.61
N ARG A 219 -5.44 18.20 -9.21
CA ARG A 219 -6.20 17.33 -10.11
C ARG A 219 -5.30 16.39 -10.95
N TRP A 220 -5.67 16.17 -12.22
CA TRP A 220 -4.84 15.47 -13.21
C TRP A 220 -3.54 16.22 -13.55
N ASN A 221 -3.39 17.50 -13.19
CA ASN A 221 -2.16 18.25 -13.43
C ASN A 221 -1.08 18.00 -12.36
N GLY A 222 -1.41 17.34 -11.25
CA GLY A 222 -0.45 16.86 -10.27
C GLY A 222 -0.72 15.39 -9.96
N TYR A 223 -1.35 15.12 -8.82
CA TYR A 223 -1.85 13.78 -8.51
C TYR A 223 -3.22 13.82 -7.82
N LYS A 224 -3.96 12.71 -7.94
CA LYS A 224 -5.26 12.54 -7.30
C LYS A 224 -5.57 11.07 -7.05
N LEU A 225 -6.27 10.79 -5.96
CA LEU A 225 -6.92 9.50 -5.70
C LEU A 225 -8.42 9.76 -5.50
N ASN A 226 -9.24 9.14 -6.34
CA ASN A 226 -10.69 9.30 -6.33
C ASN A 226 -11.40 7.95 -6.54
N PHE A 227 -12.68 7.87 -6.20
CA PHE A 227 -13.54 6.81 -6.75
C PHE A 227 -14.17 7.23 -8.07
N GLN A 228 -14.48 6.24 -8.90
CA GLN A 228 -15.23 6.38 -10.15
C GLN A 228 -16.67 5.86 -9.99
N ASP A 229 -17.49 6.07 -11.02
CA ASP A 229 -18.86 5.54 -11.12
C ASP A 229 -18.92 4.01 -11.27
N SER A 230 -17.88 3.40 -11.83
CA SER A 230 -17.53 2.01 -11.54
C SER A 230 -16.69 2.03 -10.26
N PRO A 231 -17.25 1.70 -9.09
CA PRO A 231 -16.72 2.10 -7.77
C PRO A 231 -15.37 1.44 -7.49
N LYS A 232 -14.33 2.06 -8.03
CA LYS A 232 -12.94 1.61 -8.03
C LYS A 232 -12.09 2.76 -7.55
N ALA A 233 -11.06 2.43 -6.78
CA ALA A 233 -10.01 3.38 -6.48
C ALA A 233 -9.25 3.69 -7.78
N PHE A 234 -9.18 4.96 -8.13
CA PHE A 234 -8.56 5.46 -9.34
C PHE A 234 -7.55 6.53 -8.98
N TYR A 235 -6.32 6.35 -9.48
CA TYR A 235 -5.22 7.26 -9.24
C TYR A 235 -4.74 7.85 -10.56
N THR A 236 -4.60 9.17 -10.57
CA THR A 236 -3.90 9.89 -11.63
C THR A 236 -2.62 10.47 -11.07
N VAL A 237 -1.54 10.38 -11.85
CA VAL A 237 -0.35 11.20 -11.66
C VAL A 237 0.14 11.72 -13.00
N LYS A 238 0.48 13.00 -13.04
CA LYS A 238 1.25 13.59 -14.13
C LYS A 238 2.73 13.42 -13.82
N ALA A 239 3.48 12.83 -14.74
CA ALA A 239 4.86 12.41 -14.51
C ALA A 239 5.82 12.92 -15.59
N ASP A 240 6.99 13.38 -15.15
CA ASP A 240 8.15 13.59 -16.00
C ASP A 240 8.78 12.23 -16.33
N VAL A 241 8.96 11.94 -17.62
CA VAL A 241 9.48 10.68 -18.12
C VAL A 241 10.82 10.93 -18.81
N ASP A 242 11.86 10.23 -18.38
CA ASP A 242 13.19 10.37 -18.97
C ASP A 242 13.17 10.15 -20.49
N GLY A 243 13.72 11.12 -21.23
CA GLY A 243 13.75 11.08 -22.70
C GLY A 243 12.46 11.51 -23.38
N SER A 244 11.41 11.90 -22.63
CA SER A 244 10.21 12.53 -23.18
C SER A 244 10.28 14.06 -23.03
N PRO A 245 9.96 14.85 -24.07
CA PRO A 245 9.85 16.30 -23.95
C PRO A 245 8.59 16.74 -23.20
N ASP A 246 7.55 15.89 -23.18
CA ASP A 246 6.25 16.18 -22.59
C ASP A 246 5.97 15.23 -21.41
N PRO A 247 5.36 15.72 -20.32
CA PRO A 247 4.92 14.87 -19.22
C PRO A 247 3.83 13.89 -19.65
N ALA A 248 3.85 12.69 -19.08
CA ALA A 248 2.82 11.68 -19.26
C ALA A 248 1.73 11.80 -18.20
N TYR A 249 0.50 11.41 -18.56
CA TYR A 249 -0.60 11.22 -17.61
C TYR A 249 -0.83 9.73 -17.41
N TYR A 250 -0.68 9.26 -16.17
CA TYR A 250 -0.98 7.87 -15.81
C TYR A 250 -2.29 7.82 -15.05
N ASP A 251 -3.32 7.38 -15.75
CA ASP A 251 -4.66 7.13 -15.24
C ASP A 251 -4.85 5.62 -15.05
N ARG A 252 -4.99 5.16 -13.82
CA ARG A 252 -5.12 3.73 -13.50
C ARG A 252 -6.12 3.48 -12.39
N ASP A 253 -6.72 2.30 -12.41
CA ASP A 253 -7.62 1.83 -11.36
C ASP A 253 -7.04 0.57 -10.67
N ASN A 254 -7.69 0.19 -9.58
CA ASN A 254 -7.38 -1.03 -8.84
C ASN A 254 -7.82 -2.33 -9.55
N ALA A 255 -8.35 -2.25 -10.77
CA ALA A 255 -8.96 -3.33 -11.56
C ALA A 255 -10.14 -4.04 -10.87
N SER A 256 -9.85 -4.94 -9.93
CA SER A 256 -10.77 -5.80 -9.20
C SER A 256 -10.18 -6.11 -7.81
N PRO A 257 -10.97 -6.27 -6.74
CA PRO A 257 -12.44 -6.18 -6.68
C PRO A 257 -12.96 -4.74 -6.79
N LEU A 258 -14.27 -4.59 -6.92
CA LEU A 258 -14.93 -3.30 -6.73
C LEU A 258 -14.90 -2.90 -5.24
N VAL A 259 -14.86 -1.60 -4.98
CA VAL A 259 -14.93 -1.00 -3.65
C VAL A 259 -16.39 -0.70 -3.33
N THR A 260 -17.00 -1.47 -2.44
CA THR A 260 -18.41 -1.33 -2.05
C THR A 260 -18.67 -0.03 -1.29
N GLN A 261 -19.79 0.64 -1.59
CA GLN A 261 -20.25 1.80 -0.83
C GLN A 261 -20.83 1.37 0.53
N GLY A 262 -20.77 2.27 1.51
CA GLY A 262 -21.28 2.05 2.87
C GLY A 262 -20.35 1.27 3.78
N GLU A 263 -19.22 0.77 3.28
CA GLU A 263 -18.24 -0.03 4.02
C GLU A 263 -16.88 0.69 4.09
N TRP A 264 -16.14 0.45 5.18
CA TRP A 264 -14.78 0.96 5.32
C TRP A 264 -13.80 0.12 4.51
N TRP A 265 -13.00 0.79 3.70
CA TRP A 265 -11.91 0.21 2.93
C TRP A 265 -10.59 0.89 3.28
N HIS A 266 -9.57 0.09 3.55
CA HIS A 266 -8.19 0.58 3.57
C HIS A 266 -7.67 0.58 2.14
N ILE A 267 -7.30 1.76 1.65
CA ILE A 267 -6.87 1.96 0.27
C ILE A 267 -5.46 2.50 0.30
N VAL A 268 -4.56 1.80 -0.40
CA VAL A 268 -3.20 2.28 -0.62
C VAL A 268 -2.89 2.28 -2.10
N VAL A 269 -2.37 3.40 -2.59
CA VAL A 269 -1.75 3.48 -3.91
C VAL A 269 -0.29 3.87 -3.78
N THR A 270 0.58 3.23 -4.55
CA THR A 270 2.00 3.58 -4.61
C THR A 270 2.39 3.91 -6.05
N PHE A 271 3.28 4.87 -6.24
CA PHE A 271 3.81 5.26 -7.54
C PHE A 271 5.34 5.47 -7.46
N GLY A 272 6.06 4.78 -8.33
CA GLY A 272 7.51 4.93 -8.50
C GLY A 272 8.16 3.71 -9.13
N GLY A 273 9.39 3.86 -9.63
CA GLY A 273 10.17 2.75 -10.18
C GLY A 273 9.58 2.12 -11.44
N GLY A 274 8.69 2.81 -12.17
CA GLY A 274 7.97 2.24 -13.31
C GLY A 274 6.62 1.61 -12.96
N HIS A 275 6.29 1.53 -11.67
CA HIS A 275 5.11 0.83 -11.18
C HIS A 275 4.10 1.78 -10.54
N MET A 276 2.82 1.42 -10.71
CA MET A 276 1.71 1.94 -9.95
C MET A 276 0.90 0.79 -9.38
N MET A 277 0.92 0.65 -8.06
CA MET A 277 0.34 -0.49 -7.37
C MET A 277 -0.83 -0.05 -6.50
N PHE A 278 -1.90 -0.84 -6.51
CA PHE A 278 -3.08 -0.65 -5.71
C PHE A 278 -3.22 -1.79 -4.72
N TYR A 279 -3.51 -1.42 -3.47
CA TYR A 279 -3.79 -2.32 -2.39
C TYR A 279 -5.15 -2.00 -1.80
N LEU A 280 -5.95 -3.03 -1.55
CA LEU A 280 -7.21 -2.94 -0.84
C LEU A 280 -7.14 -3.85 0.38
N ASN A 281 -7.46 -3.32 1.56
CA ASN A 281 -7.45 -4.05 2.83
C ASN A 281 -6.13 -4.80 3.05
N GLY A 282 -5.01 -4.12 2.81
CA GLY A 282 -3.67 -4.67 3.00
C GLY A 282 -3.18 -5.63 1.91
N ILE A 283 -3.98 -5.94 0.89
CA ILE A 283 -3.67 -6.92 -0.17
C ILE A 283 -3.36 -6.20 -1.48
N LEU A 284 -2.26 -6.56 -2.15
CA LEU A 284 -1.98 -6.09 -3.52
C LEU A 284 -3.03 -6.65 -4.47
N VAL A 285 -3.82 -5.77 -5.08
CA VAL A 285 -4.89 -6.16 -6.03
C VAL A 285 -4.49 -5.89 -7.48
N LYS A 286 -3.60 -4.91 -7.70
CA LYS A 286 -3.14 -4.58 -9.04
C LYS A 286 -1.74 -3.95 -9.03
N ASP A 287 -0.89 -4.43 -9.93
CA ASP A 287 0.36 -3.80 -10.32
C ASP A 287 0.27 -3.39 -11.80
N TRP A 288 0.49 -2.10 -12.07
CA TRP A 288 0.69 -1.54 -13.40
C TRP A 288 2.17 -1.24 -13.58
N ASP A 289 2.85 -2.02 -14.41
CA ASP A 289 4.29 -1.99 -14.67
C ASP A 289 4.69 -1.07 -15.84
N ASN A 290 3.78 -0.19 -16.26
CA ASN A 290 3.92 0.67 -17.42
C ASN A 290 3.76 2.17 -17.09
N THR A 291 4.24 2.58 -15.91
CA THR A 291 4.19 3.96 -15.42
C THR A 291 5.58 4.48 -15.05
N PRO A 292 6.51 4.62 -16.03
CA PRO A 292 7.86 5.15 -15.80
C PRO A 292 7.88 6.61 -15.38
N GLY A 293 9.02 7.08 -14.87
CA GLY A 293 9.22 8.48 -14.51
C GLY A 293 8.86 8.82 -13.06
N THR A 294 8.74 10.12 -12.79
CA THR A 294 8.46 10.68 -11.47
C THR A 294 7.40 11.75 -11.54
N ALA A 295 6.63 11.96 -10.47
CA ALA A 295 5.59 12.99 -10.44
C ALA A 295 6.19 14.38 -10.70
N ILE A 296 5.48 15.20 -11.49
CA ILE A 296 5.98 16.53 -11.85
C ILE A 296 6.08 17.46 -10.64
N SER A 297 6.97 18.45 -10.73
CA SER A 297 7.00 19.56 -9.77
C SER A 297 5.90 20.59 -10.07
N LEU A 298 5.17 20.99 -9.04
CA LEU A 298 4.19 22.06 -9.05
C LEU A 298 4.76 23.36 -8.45
N SER A 299 6.05 23.41 -8.13
CA SER A 299 6.64 24.56 -7.42
C SER A 299 6.54 25.89 -8.17
N ALA A 300 6.41 25.85 -9.50
CA ALA A 300 6.24 27.04 -10.33
C ALA A 300 4.83 27.65 -10.23
N THR A 301 3.81 26.81 -10.00
CA THR A 301 2.41 27.21 -9.78
C THR A 301 1.83 26.37 -8.64
N PRO A 302 2.18 26.69 -7.38
CA PRO A 302 1.78 25.90 -6.21
C PRO A 302 0.27 25.80 -6.07
N VAL A 303 -0.22 24.60 -5.75
CA VAL A 303 -1.61 24.35 -5.38
C VAL A 303 -1.61 23.53 -4.10
N ASN A 304 -2.44 23.94 -3.15
CA ASN A 304 -2.59 23.22 -1.89
C ASN A 304 -3.01 21.76 -2.14
N LEU A 305 -2.56 20.86 -1.27
CA LEU A 305 -3.13 19.52 -1.19
C LEU A 305 -4.53 19.64 -0.59
N VAL A 306 -5.48 18.91 -1.12
CA VAL A 306 -6.87 18.98 -0.67
C VAL A 306 -7.42 17.59 -0.40
N PHE A 307 -8.13 17.45 0.72
CA PHE A 307 -8.96 16.29 1.01
C PHE A 307 -10.43 16.62 0.78
N GLY A 308 -11.15 15.72 0.11
CA GLY A 308 -12.58 15.84 -0.16
C GLY A 308 -12.97 16.61 -1.42
N GLN A 309 -12.03 17.21 -2.16
CA GLN A 309 -12.28 17.83 -3.47
C GLN A 309 -11.00 17.85 -4.32
N ASP A 310 -11.09 18.28 -5.58
CA ASP A 310 -9.97 18.21 -6.52
C ASP A 310 -9.09 19.46 -6.66
N LEU A 311 -9.58 20.64 -6.27
CA LEU A 311 -8.83 21.90 -6.16
C LEU A 311 -9.26 22.66 -4.92
N PRO A 312 -8.44 23.56 -4.35
CA PRO A 312 -8.89 24.51 -3.33
C PRO A 312 -10.16 25.24 -3.76
N SER A 313 -11.06 25.56 -2.83
CA SER A 313 -12.41 26.04 -3.20
C SER A 313 -12.37 27.39 -3.91
N THR A 314 -11.35 28.20 -3.62
CA THR A 314 -11.09 29.49 -4.31
C THR A 314 -10.42 29.34 -5.67
N GLY A 315 -10.07 28.11 -6.08
CA GLY A 315 -9.35 27.82 -7.32
C GLY A 315 -10.26 27.60 -8.53
N TYR A 316 -11.57 27.42 -8.32
CA TYR A 316 -12.52 27.14 -9.40
C TYR A 316 -12.93 28.39 -10.17
N SER A 317 -13.31 28.16 -11.42
CA SER A 317 -13.92 29.14 -12.31
C SER A 317 -15.24 28.60 -12.86
N LEU A 318 -16.20 29.49 -13.12
CA LEU A 318 -17.47 29.14 -13.77
C LEU A 318 -17.44 29.34 -15.29
N LEU A 319 -16.30 29.79 -15.83
CA LEU A 319 -16.10 29.96 -17.27
C LEU A 319 -15.63 28.63 -17.87
N ASP A 320 -16.33 28.14 -18.89
CA ASP A 320 -16.02 26.85 -19.55
C ASP A 320 -14.69 26.84 -20.32
N THR A 321 -14.13 28.01 -20.60
CA THR A 321 -12.80 28.19 -21.19
C THR A 321 -11.66 28.18 -20.18
N ASP A 322 -11.96 28.27 -18.89
CA ASP A 322 -10.95 28.33 -17.84
C ASP A 322 -10.40 26.93 -17.56
N PRO A 323 -9.07 26.76 -17.41
CA PRO A 323 -8.48 25.46 -17.06
C PRO A 323 -9.02 24.87 -15.75
N ASN A 324 -9.54 25.71 -14.86
CA ASN A 324 -10.14 25.31 -13.58
C ASN A 324 -11.68 25.37 -13.62
N TYR A 325 -12.29 25.14 -14.79
CA TYR A 325 -13.74 25.08 -14.91
C TYR A 325 -14.35 24.06 -13.95
N LEU A 326 -15.28 24.54 -13.11
CA LEU A 326 -15.88 23.80 -12.01
C LEU A 326 -16.61 22.52 -12.46
N ASN A 327 -17.26 22.52 -13.62
CA ASN A 327 -18.01 21.36 -14.08
C ASN A 327 -17.14 20.17 -14.50
N TRP A 328 -15.83 20.36 -14.67
CA TRP A 328 -14.92 19.22 -14.81
C TRP A 328 -14.55 18.61 -13.45
N GLY A 329 -14.83 19.35 -12.37
CA GLY A 329 -14.50 19.08 -10.97
C GLY A 329 -15.19 17.87 -10.36
N GLY A 330 -14.92 17.68 -9.08
CA GLY A 330 -15.68 16.77 -8.24
C GLY A 330 -15.27 16.87 -6.78
N PHE A 331 -16.10 16.30 -5.93
CA PHE A 331 -15.89 16.23 -4.49
C PHE A 331 -16.26 14.84 -3.97
N TYR A 332 -15.74 14.52 -2.79
CA TYR A 332 -16.03 13.26 -2.13
C TYR A 332 -17.32 13.35 -1.31
N ILE A 333 -18.12 12.29 -1.39
CA ILE A 333 -19.34 12.05 -0.63
C ILE A 333 -19.10 10.79 0.19
N GLY A 334 -18.65 10.98 1.42
CA GLY A 334 -18.28 9.86 2.29
C GLY A 334 -17.37 10.26 3.44
N THR A 335 -16.94 9.26 4.19
CA THR A 335 -16.09 9.44 5.37
C THR A 335 -14.64 9.05 5.06
N LEU A 336 -13.69 9.89 5.50
CA LEU A 336 -12.25 9.57 5.49
C LEU A 336 -11.71 9.47 6.91
N ASP A 337 -10.67 8.67 7.07
CA ASP A 337 -9.93 8.46 8.32
C ASP A 337 -8.47 8.05 8.03
N GLU A 338 -7.56 8.30 8.98
CA GLU A 338 -6.15 7.85 8.97
C GLU A 338 -5.38 8.07 7.64
N VAL A 339 -5.42 9.31 7.12
CA VAL A 339 -4.76 9.67 5.85
C VAL A 339 -3.25 9.82 6.06
N ARG A 340 -2.44 9.17 5.23
CA ARG A 340 -0.97 9.24 5.25
C ARG A 340 -0.38 9.36 3.85
N ILE A 341 0.70 10.14 3.76
CA ILE A 341 1.54 10.24 2.56
C ILE A 341 2.98 9.86 2.93
N TYR A 342 3.58 9.03 2.10
CA TYR A 342 4.98 8.63 2.18
C TYR A 342 5.72 9.05 0.90
N LYS A 343 6.99 9.45 1.02
CA LYS A 343 7.83 9.87 -0.12
C LYS A 343 8.56 8.73 -0.84
N SER A 344 8.16 7.49 -0.57
CA SER A 344 8.68 6.30 -1.26
C SER A 344 7.57 5.30 -1.52
N VAL A 345 7.91 4.29 -2.32
CA VAL A 345 7.05 3.16 -2.65
C VAL A 345 7.09 2.17 -1.48
N LEU A 346 5.98 2.07 -0.73
CA LEU A 346 5.85 1.08 0.34
C LEU A 346 5.82 -0.33 -0.25
N SER A 347 6.46 -1.26 0.43
CA SER A 347 6.39 -2.68 0.09
C SER A 347 5.03 -3.26 0.47
N ALA A 348 4.65 -4.37 -0.17
CA ALA A 348 3.42 -5.08 0.18
C ALA A 348 3.35 -5.44 1.67
N GLY A 349 4.49 -5.83 2.28
CA GLY A 349 4.55 -6.14 3.71
C GLY A 349 4.33 -4.95 4.62
N GLN A 350 4.82 -3.76 4.23
CA GLN A 350 4.56 -2.52 4.95
C GLN A 350 3.08 -2.13 4.87
N VAL A 351 2.46 -2.28 3.69
CA VAL A 351 1.04 -2.01 3.50
C VAL A 351 0.17 -2.97 4.32
N THR A 352 0.46 -4.26 4.29
CA THR A 352 -0.24 -5.25 5.12
C THR A 352 -0.08 -4.96 6.61
N SER A 353 1.12 -4.56 7.06
CA SER A 353 1.40 -4.18 8.45
C SER A 353 0.53 -3.00 8.92
N ILE A 354 0.40 -1.95 8.11
CA ILE A 354 -0.49 -0.80 8.39
C ILE A 354 -1.93 -1.30 8.52
N TYR A 355 -2.42 -2.07 7.56
CA TYR A 355 -3.78 -2.60 7.57
C TYR A 355 -4.05 -3.47 8.81
N ASP A 356 -3.17 -4.41 9.13
CA ASP A 356 -3.37 -5.33 10.25
C ASP A 356 -3.35 -4.63 11.61
N LEU A 357 -2.64 -3.50 11.73
CA LEU A 357 -2.66 -2.65 12.92
C LEU A 357 -3.98 -1.88 13.04
N GLU A 358 -4.61 -1.54 11.91
CA GLU A 358 -5.69 -0.58 11.85
C GLU A 358 -7.06 -1.17 11.51
N LYS A 359 -7.16 -2.42 11.07
CA LYS A 359 -8.46 -2.99 10.72
C LYS A 359 -9.39 -3.10 11.94
N PRO A 360 -10.73 -2.96 11.75
CA PRO A 360 -11.75 -3.11 12.80
C PRO A 360 -11.74 -4.43 13.55
#